data_AF-A0A183JM60-F1
#
_entry.id   AF-A0A183JM60-F1
#
_cell.length_a   1.000
_cell.length_b   1.000
_cell.length_c   1.000
_cell.angle_alpha   90.00
_cell.angle_beta   90.00
_cell.angle_gamma   90.00
#
_symmetry.space_group_name_H-M   'P 1'
#
loop_
_entity.id
_entity.type
_entity.pdbx_description
1 polymer ?
#
loop_
_entity_poly.entity_id
_entity_poly.type
_entity_poly.pdbx_seq_one_letter_code
_entity_poly.pdbx_strand_id
1 'polypeptide(L)'
;MCYQCKHIITLFYYRYSVPDSPSNIIFESSQTDGSAGIPVIRAATILKLIERMTYHEYFDNKTLNAFLLTYRRYISSLELLDLLIERFNIPNPDFTEAANETFNSIKERDGLLTVALRLEQRFRSVYKRRVQYRFDRVSLVFLLLVLLADTNCL
;
A
#
# COMPACT_ATOMS: atom_id res chain seq x y z
N MET A 1 -8.59 8.17 -9.67
CA MET A 1 -8.47 9.30 -8.71
C MET A 1 -7.50 9.07 -7.55
N CYS A 2 -7.05 7.84 -7.24
CA CYS A 2 -6.01 7.61 -6.22
C CYS A 2 -4.55 7.86 -6.68
N TYR A 3 -4.31 7.91 -7.99
CA TYR A 3 -3.00 8.24 -8.58
C TYR A 3 -2.46 9.60 -8.12
N GLN A 4 -3.33 10.60 -7.90
CA GLN A 4 -2.89 11.91 -7.38
C GLN A 4 -2.31 11.80 -5.96
N CYS A 5 -2.85 10.95 -5.08
CA CYS A 5 -2.27 10.76 -3.75
C CYS A 5 -0.90 10.06 -3.81
N LYS A 6 -0.69 9.11 -4.74
CA LYS A 6 0.63 8.48 -4.93
C LYS A 6 1.67 9.47 -5.48
N HIS A 7 1.29 10.33 -6.43
CA HIS A 7 2.17 11.37 -6.97
C HIS A 7 2.57 12.43 -5.93
N ILE A 8 1.70 12.72 -4.97
CA ILE A 8 1.99 13.69 -3.91
C ILE A 8 2.98 13.13 -2.87
N ILE A 9 2.96 11.82 -2.62
CA ILE A 9 3.88 11.15 -1.68
C ILE A 9 5.30 11.00 -2.25
N THR A 10 5.47 11.03 -3.58
CA THR A 10 6.78 10.89 -4.23
C THR A 10 7.82 11.93 -3.81
N LEU A 11 7.38 13.10 -3.31
CA LEU A 11 8.26 14.18 -2.82
C LEU A 11 8.99 13.83 -1.50
N PHE A 12 8.52 12.82 -0.75
CA PHE A 12 9.09 12.45 0.57
C PHE A 12 9.85 11.11 0.58
N TYR A 13 10.29 10.60 -0.57
CA TYR A 13 11.03 9.32 -0.69
C TYR A 13 10.37 8.16 0.11
N TYR A 14 9.07 7.97 -0.06
CA TYR A 14 8.38 6.81 0.50
C TYR A 14 8.50 5.63 -0.48
N ARG A 15 9.25 4.58 -0.13
CA ARG A 15 9.64 3.51 -1.08
C ARG A 15 8.48 2.73 -1.71
N TYR A 16 7.28 2.81 -1.13
CA TYR A 16 6.06 2.17 -1.64
C TYR A 16 5.23 3.08 -2.58
N SER A 17 5.70 4.29 -2.89
CA SER A 17 5.08 5.18 -3.88
C SER A 17 5.54 4.92 -5.32
N VAL A 18 6.60 4.11 -5.50
CA VAL A 18 7.17 3.77 -6.80
C VAL A 18 6.08 3.20 -7.73
N PRO A 19 5.95 3.69 -8.98
CA PRO A 19 4.93 3.22 -9.91
C PRO A 19 5.14 1.74 -10.27
N ASP A 20 4.05 1.08 -10.64
CA ASP A 20 4.13 -0.30 -11.13
C ASP A 20 4.85 -0.34 -12.48
N SER A 21 5.71 -1.34 -12.66
CA SER A 21 6.44 -1.58 -13.89
C SER A 21 6.78 -3.07 -14.00
N PRO A 22 7.05 -3.59 -15.21
CA PRO A 22 7.34 -5.01 -15.39
C PRO A 22 8.62 -5.47 -14.65
N SER A 23 9.48 -4.54 -14.20
CA SER A 23 10.65 -4.86 -13.37
C SER A 23 10.34 -5.04 -11.89
N ASN A 24 9.18 -4.56 -11.40
CA ASN A 24 8.83 -4.60 -9.97
C ASN A 24 7.55 -5.38 -9.65
N ILE A 25 6.61 -5.50 -10.59
CA ILE A 25 5.40 -6.32 -10.48
C ILE A 25 4.93 -6.82 -11.84
N ILE A 26 4.50 -8.08 -11.89
CA ILE A 26 3.94 -8.74 -13.07
C ILE A 26 2.61 -9.38 -12.68
N PHE A 27 1.56 -9.04 -13.42
CA PHE A 27 0.22 -9.58 -13.24
C PHE A 27 -0.05 -10.71 -14.24
N GLU A 28 -1.00 -11.57 -13.90
CA GLU A 28 -1.47 -12.64 -14.79
C GLU A 28 -2.43 -12.08 -15.86
N SER A 29 -2.30 -12.57 -17.10
CA SER A 29 -2.96 -12.00 -18.29
C SER A 29 -4.42 -12.40 -18.49
N SER A 30 -4.97 -13.33 -17.71
CA SER A 30 -6.32 -13.86 -17.91
C SER A 30 -6.99 -14.19 -16.58
N GLN A 31 -8.06 -13.47 -16.27
CA GLN A 31 -9.02 -13.87 -15.22
C GLN A 31 -9.86 -15.02 -15.77
N THR A 32 -9.43 -16.26 -15.57
CA THR A 32 -10.40 -17.37 -15.48
C THR A 32 -10.89 -17.42 -14.05
N ASP A 33 -12.21 -17.30 -13.91
CA ASP A 33 -13.01 -17.70 -12.75
C ASP A 33 -13.30 -16.63 -11.68
N GLY A 34 -14.30 -15.78 -11.97
CA GLY A 34 -15.29 -15.28 -11.00
C GLY A 34 -14.82 -14.43 -9.81
N SER A 35 -13.53 -14.11 -9.73
CA SER A 35 -12.94 -13.27 -8.69
C SER A 35 -13.14 -11.80 -9.05
N ALA A 36 -13.88 -11.07 -8.22
CA ALA A 36 -14.29 -9.68 -8.39
C ALA A 36 -13.12 -8.71 -8.68
N GLY A 37 -12.72 -8.52 -9.95
CA GLY A 37 -11.91 -7.39 -10.43
C GLY A 37 -10.52 -7.18 -9.79
N ILE A 38 -10.06 -8.04 -8.88
CA ILE A 38 -8.76 -7.93 -8.21
C ILE A 38 -7.66 -8.53 -9.12
N PRO A 39 -6.58 -7.77 -9.42
CA PRO A 39 -5.47 -8.28 -10.22
C PRO A 39 -4.70 -9.41 -9.51
N VAL A 40 -4.48 -10.52 -10.21
CA VAL A 40 -3.66 -11.64 -9.72
C VAL A 40 -2.18 -11.36 -9.97
N ILE A 41 -1.37 -11.44 -8.92
CA ILE A 41 0.07 -11.19 -8.98
C ILE A 41 0.79 -12.49 -9.34
N ARG A 42 1.48 -12.50 -10.49
CA ARG A 42 2.33 -13.63 -10.91
C ARG A 42 3.70 -13.55 -10.27
N ALA A 43 4.28 -12.36 -10.22
CA ALA A 43 5.58 -12.10 -9.60
C ALA A 43 5.67 -10.66 -9.14
N ALA A 44 6.39 -10.40 -8.06
CA ALA A 44 6.63 -9.06 -7.56
C ALA A 44 7.87 -9.02 -6.66
N THR A 45 8.48 -7.85 -6.55
CA THR A 45 9.47 -7.58 -5.50
C THR A 45 8.80 -7.61 -4.11
N ILE A 46 9.59 -7.83 -3.06
CA ILE A 46 9.07 -7.85 -1.67
C ILE A 46 8.32 -6.56 -1.34
N LEU A 47 8.86 -5.40 -1.72
CA LEU A 47 8.22 -4.11 -1.50
C LEU A 47 6.84 -4.02 -2.17
N LYS A 48 6.70 -4.53 -3.40
CA LYS A 48 5.42 -4.56 -4.12
C LYS A 48 4.44 -5.58 -3.53
N LEU A 49 4.92 -6.70 -3.02
CA LEU A 49 4.06 -7.65 -2.28
C LEU A 49 3.49 -7.00 -1.01
N ILE A 50 4.33 -6.34 -0.22
CA ILE A 50 3.90 -5.62 0.99
C ILE A 50 2.91 -4.50 0.64
N GLU A 51 3.18 -3.74 -0.42
CA GLU A 51 2.25 -2.71 -0.94
C GLU A 51 0.89 -3.32 -1.29
N ARG A 52 0.87 -4.48 -1.95
CA ARG A 52 -0.35 -5.14 -2.44
C ARG A 52 -1.13 -5.86 -1.33
N MET A 53 -0.44 -6.44 -0.35
CA MET A 53 -1.07 -7.02 0.85
C MET A 53 -1.72 -5.94 1.72
N THR A 54 -1.17 -4.73 1.72
CA THR A 54 -1.68 -3.57 2.47
C THR A 54 -2.31 -2.52 1.56
N TYR A 55 -2.85 -2.94 0.41
CA TYR A 55 -3.36 -2.02 -0.59
C TYR A 55 -4.63 -1.32 -0.11
N HIS A 56 -4.79 -0.05 -0.52
CA HIS A 56 -5.82 0.84 -0.01
C HIS A 56 -7.14 0.72 -0.80
N GLU A 57 -7.09 0.34 -2.07
CA GLU A 57 -8.28 0.24 -2.93
C GLU A 57 -9.02 -1.09 -2.72
N TYR A 58 -8.27 -2.19 -2.62
CA TYR A 58 -8.78 -3.55 -2.43
C TYR A 58 -7.86 -4.35 -1.50
N PHE A 59 -8.34 -5.51 -1.04
CA PHE A 59 -7.59 -6.39 -0.16
C PHE A 59 -7.77 -7.84 -0.58
N ASP A 60 -6.65 -8.49 -0.87
CA ASP A 60 -6.63 -9.87 -1.35
C ASP A 60 -6.09 -10.82 -0.28
N ASN A 61 -7.02 -11.50 0.40
CA ASN A 61 -6.70 -12.52 1.39
C ASN A 61 -5.95 -13.71 0.79
N LYS A 62 -6.17 -14.05 -0.48
CA LYS A 62 -5.55 -15.23 -1.10
C LYS A 62 -4.05 -15.00 -1.27
N THR A 63 -3.68 -13.86 -1.86
CA THR A 63 -2.27 -13.46 -2.01
C THR A 63 -1.59 -13.29 -0.64
N LEU A 64 -2.27 -12.66 0.33
CA LEU A 64 -1.77 -12.51 1.69
C LEU A 64 -1.40 -13.86 2.32
N ASN A 65 -2.34 -14.81 2.33
CA ASN A 65 -2.12 -16.12 2.94
C ASN A 65 -1.02 -16.91 2.20
N ALA A 66 -1.04 -16.90 0.86
CA ALA A 66 -0.03 -17.59 0.06
C ALA A 66 1.40 -17.07 0.34
N PHE A 67 1.55 -15.75 0.46
CA PHE A 67 2.83 -15.15 0.82
C PHE A 67 3.25 -15.47 2.25
N LEU A 68 2.36 -15.29 3.25
CA LEU A 68 2.70 -15.54 4.66
C LEU A 68 2.99 -17.01 4.98
N LEU A 69 2.54 -17.96 4.16
CA LEU A 69 2.92 -19.36 4.29
C LEU A 69 4.34 -19.65 3.75
N THR A 70 4.86 -18.81 2.85
CA THR A 70 6.09 -19.10 2.10
C THR A 70 7.19 -18.04 2.23
N TYR A 71 6.94 -16.93 2.93
CA TYR A 71 7.84 -15.77 3.00
C TYR A 71 9.25 -16.10 3.49
N ARG A 72 9.41 -17.09 4.37
CA ARG A 72 10.71 -17.49 4.94
C ARG A 72 11.75 -17.92 3.89
N ARG A 73 11.30 -18.23 2.67
CA ARG A 73 12.20 -18.50 1.53
C ARG A 73 12.89 -17.24 0.98
N TYR A 74 12.35 -16.06 1.25
CA TYR A 74 12.74 -14.80 0.62
C TYR A 74 13.13 -13.69 1.62
N ILE A 75 12.58 -13.72 2.83
CA ILE A 75 12.78 -12.70 3.86
C ILE A 75 12.63 -13.29 5.27
N SER A 76 13.40 -12.80 6.23
CA SER A 76 13.24 -13.21 7.64
C SER A 76 11.98 -12.60 8.26
N SER A 77 11.52 -13.18 9.38
CA SER A 77 10.36 -12.66 10.12
C SER A 77 10.56 -11.22 10.60
N LEU A 78 11.78 -10.91 11.05
CA LEU A 78 12.13 -9.58 11.57
C LEU A 78 12.15 -8.55 10.44
N GLU A 79 12.82 -8.84 9.33
CA GLU A 79 12.84 -7.94 8.17
C GLU A 79 11.44 -7.72 7.59
N LEU A 80 10.59 -8.75 7.56
CA LEU A 80 9.20 -8.60 7.12
C LEU A 80 8.42 -7.67 8.06
N LEU A 81 8.60 -7.83 9.38
CA LEU A 81 7.97 -6.96 10.37
C LEU A 81 8.45 -5.51 10.21
N ASP A 82 9.75 -5.28 10.02
CA ASP A 82 10.31 -3.95 9.81
C ASP A 82 9.73 -3.26 8.58
N LEU A 83 9.61 -3.98 7.46
CA LEU A 83 8.99 -3.44 6.25
C LEU A 83 7.50 -3.16 6.43
N LEU A 84 6.77 -3.99 7.18
CA LEU A 84 5.38 -3.74 7.52
C LEU A 84 5.23 -2.50 8.42
N ILE A 85 6.12 -2.29 9.39
CA ILE A 85 6.15 -1.10 10.25
C ILE A 85 6.46 0.16 9.42
N GLU A 86 7.42 0.10 8.52
CA GLU A 86 7.70 1.21 7.58
C GLU A 86 6.46 1.52 6.72
N ARG A 87 5.76 0.48 6.25
CA ARG A 87 4.53 0.63 5.49
C ARG A 87 3.42 1.31 6.31
N PHE A 88 3.33 1.00 7.60
CA PHE A 88 2.37 1.64 8.52
C PHE A 88 2.67 3.12 8.76
N ASN A 89 3.96 3.48 8.85
CA ASN A 89 4.46 4.83 9.10
C ASN A 89 4.46 5.70 7.84
N ILE A 90 3.30 5.87 7.21
CA ILE A 90 3.18 6.70 6.00
C ILE A 90 3.45 8.18 6.34
N PRO A 91 4.45 8.82 5.69
CA PRO A 91 4.73 10.24 5.90
C PRO A 91 3.57 11.10 5.41
N ASN A 92 3.35 12.23 6.08
CA ASN A 92 2.40 13.22 5.58
C ASN A 92 3.10 14.00 4.46
N PRO A 93 2.56 14.01 3.24
CA PRO A 93 3.17 14.77 2.17
C PRO A 93 2.83 16.25 2.28
N ASP A 94 3.62 17.09 1.61
CA ASP A 94 3.35 18.51 1.47
C ASP A 94 2.35 18.71 0.33
N PHE A 95 1.15 19.17 0.68
CA PHE A 95 0.09 19.42 -0.28
C PHE A 95 0.17 20.81 -0.90
N THR A 96 1.12 21.66 -0.46
CA THR A 96 1.27 23.05 -0.92
C THR A 96 1.67 23.10 -2.40
N GLU A 97 2.60 22.24 -2.83
CA GLU A 97 3.02 22.17 -4.24
C GLU A 97 1.91 21.64 -5.16
N ALA A 98 1.26 20.55 -4.76
CA ALA A 98 0.13 19.96 -5.51
C ALA A 98 -1.09 20.89 -5.56
N ALA A 99 -1.30 21.66 -4.49
CA ALA A 99 -2.23 22.76 -4.48
C ALA A 99 -1.83 23.78 -5.55
N ASN A 100 -0.61 24.32 -5.53
CA ASN A 100 -0.13 25.32 -6.49
C ASN A 100 -0.36 24.91 -7.96
N GLU A 101 -0.09 23.66 -8.32
CA GLU A 101 -0.38 23.12 -9.67
C GLU A 101 -1.88 23.20 -10.03
N THR A 102 -2.75 22.90 -9.06
CA THR A 102 -4.21 22.98 -9.22
C THR A 102 -4.69 24.44 -9.30
N PHE A 103 -4.00 25.37 -8.62
CA PHE A 103 -4.36 26.80 -8.57
C PHE A 103 -4.06 27.60 -9.80
N ASN A 104 -3.07 27.20 -10.59
CA ASN A 104 -2.79 27.88 -11.87
C ASN A 104 -3.98 27.83 -12.84
N SER A 105 -5.04 27.06 -12.51
CA SER A 105 -6.30 26.99 -13.24
C SER A 105 -7.45 27.83 -12.65
N ILE A 106 -7.35 28.38 -11.42
CA ILE A 106 -8.46 29.07 -10.71
C ILE A 106 -7.95 30.36 -10.03
N LYS A 107 -8.50 31.52 -10.41
CA LYS A 107 -8.03 32.88 -10.09
C LYS A 107 -8.22 33.39 -8.65
N GLU A 108 -8.49 32.54 -7.66
CA GLU A 108 -8.77 32.96 -6.27
C GLU A 108 -7.80 32.36 -5.24
N ARG A 109 -7.10 33.23 -4.49
CA ARG A 109 -6.11 32.85 -3.46
C ARG A 109 -6.71 32.15 -2.23
N ASP A 110 -7.96 32.42 -1.87
CA ASP A 110 -8.65 31.72 -0.76
C ASP A 110 -9.02 30.27 -1.13
N GLY A 111 -9.10 29.96 -2.43
CA GLY A 111 -9.15 28.59 -2.91
C GLY A 111 -7.90 27.83 -2.45
N LEU A 112 -6.74 28.47 -2.54
CA LEU A 112 -5.42 28.15 -1.99
C LEU A 112 -5.32 26.93 -1.06
N LEU A 113 -5.43 27.35 0.18
CA LEU A 113 -5.46 26.60 1.41
C LEU A 113 -6.62 25.59 1.42
N THR A 114 -7.77 25.96 0.85
CA THR A 114 -8.96 25.11 0.82
C THR A 114 -8.76 23.83 0.00
N VAL A 115 -8.03 23.88 -1.12
CA VAL A 115 -7.71 22.67 -1.91
C VAL A 115 -6.65 21.82 -1.23
N ALA A 116 -5.59 22.43 -0.69
CA ALA A 116 -4.55 21.71 0.05
C ALA A 116 -5.16 20.90 1.21
N LEU A 117 -6.03 21.53 2.01
CA LEU A 117 -6.74 20.88 3.11
C LEU A 117 -7.65 19.74 2.63
N ARG A 118 -8.37 19.91 1.52
CA ARG A 118 -9.22 18.85 0.94
C ARG A 118 -8.40 17.66 0.46
N LEU A 119 -7.25 17.89 -0.17
CA LEU A 119 -6.33 16.84 -0.61
C LEU A 119 -5.76 16.08 0.59
N GLU A 120 -5.34 16.81 1.63
CA GLU A 120 -4.85 16.22 2.88
C GLU A 120 -5.90 15.36 3.56
N GLN A 121 -7.14 15.86 3.70
CA GLN A 121 -8.24 15.11 4.30
C GLN A 121 -8.53 13.81 3.53
N ARG A 122 -8.52 13.84 2.20
CA ARG A 122 -8.70 12.65 1.36
C ARG A 122 -7.56 11.66 1.54
N PHE A 123 -6.32 12.14 1.53
CA PHE A 123 -5.15 11.29 1.76
C PHE A 123 -5.23 10.57 3.11
N ARG A 124 -5.55 11.31 4.19
CA ARG A 124 -5.67 10.75 5.54
C ARG A 124 -6.81 9.71 5.63
N SER A 125 -7.98 10.02 5.07
CA SER A 125 -9.18 9.19 5.20
C SER A 125 -9.23 7.98 4.27
N VAL A 126 -8.68 8.09 3.05
CA VAL A 126 -8.79 7.08 2.01
C VAL A 126 -7.52 6.25 1.86
N TYR A 127 -6.34 6.88 1.92
CA TYR A 127 -5.08 6.16 1.75
C TYR A 127 -4.53 5.71 3.11
N LYS A 128 -4.13 6.68 3.95
CA LYS A 128 -3.39 6.41 5.19
C LYS A 128 -4.18 5.48 6.13
N ARG A 129 -5.42 5.84 6.44
CA ARG A 129 -6.29 5.03 7.30
C ARG A 129 -6.49 3.61 6.78
N ARG A 130 -6.65 3.43 5.46
CA ARG A 130 -6.89 2.09 4.89
C ARG A 130 -5.64 1.23 4.95
N VAL A 131 -4.48 1.77 4.60
CA VAL A 131 -3.20 1.04 4.69
C VAL A 131 -2.93 0.63 6.14
N GLN A 132 -3.12 1.52 7.10
CA GLN A 132 -2.93 1.22 8.53
C GLN A 132 -3.89 0.14 9.02
N TYR A 133 -5.18 0.22 8.65
CA TYR A 133 -6.14 -0.83 8.97
C TYR A 133 -5.81 -2.19 8.32
N ARG A 134 -5.22 -2.19 7.11
CA ARG A 134 -4.73 -3.43 6.48
C ARG A 134 -3.50 -3.97 7.19
N PHE A 135 -2.57 -3.11 7.61
CA PHE A 135 -1.43 -3.53 8.42
C PHE A 135 -1.90 -4.29 9.67
N ASP A 136 -2.87 -3.76 10.42
CA ASP A 136 -3.39 -4.44 11.61
C ASP A 136 -3.91 -5.85 11.29
N ARG A 137 -4.62 -5.99 10.16
CA ARG A 137 -5.10 -7.31 9.69
C ARG A 137 -3.95 -8.24 9.30
N VAL A 138 -2.97 -7.75 8.54
CA VAL A 138 -1.81 -8.55 8.12
C VAL A 138 -0.99 -8.99 9.33
N SER A 139 -0.74 -8.08 10.27
CA SER A 139 0.01 -8.35 11.50
C SER A 139 -0.70 -9.37 12.40
N LEU A 140 -2.02 -9.28 12.53
CA LEU A 140 -2.80 -10.29 13.26
C LEU A 140 -2.68 -11.68 12.61
N VAL A 141 -2.83 -11.78 11.28
CA VAL A 141 -2.69 -13.06 10.57
C VAL A 141 -1.26 -13.60 10.67
N PHE A 142 -0.26 -12.73 10.57
CA PHE A 142 1.14 -13.09 10.71
C PHE A 142 1.45 -13.68 12.09
N LEU A 143 1.01 -13.01 13.16
CA LEU A 143 1.16 -13.51 14.53
C LEU A 143 0.45 -14.86 14.73
N LEU A 144 -0.77 -14.99 14.21
CA LEU A 144 -1.53 -16.25 14.30
C LEU A 144 -0.81 -17.39 13.58
N LEU A 145 -0.25 -17.15 12.39
CA LEU A 145 0.52 -18.14 11.65
C LEU A 145 1.84 -18.50 12.34
N VAL A 146 2.53 -17.54 12.95
CA VAL A 146 3.75 -17.81 13.72
C VAL A 146 3.43 -18.66 14.95
N LEU A 147 2.40 -18.28 15.72
CA LEU A 147 1.95 -19.05 16.88
C LEU A 147 1.50 -20.47 16.50
N LEU A 148 0.78 -20.62 15.39
CA LEU A 148 0.36 -21.94 14.88
C LEU A 148 1.54 -22.78 14.37
N ALA A 149 2.56 -22.16 13.79
CA ALA A 149 3.78 -22.86 13.37
C ALA A 149 4.55 -23.41 14.58
N ASP A 150 4.57 -22.67 15.69
CA ASP A 150 5.22 -23.11 16.92
C ASP A 150 4.44 -24.26 17.61
N THR A 151 3.11 -24.30 17.46
CA THR A 151 2.29 -25.42 18.00
C THR A 151 2.38 -26.73 17.21
N ASN A 152 2.81 -26.70 15.95
CA ASN A 152 2.97 -27.90 15.11
C ASN A 152 4.39 -28.51 15.20
N CYS A 153 5.23 -27.99 16.10
CA CYS A 153 6.58 -28.47 16.35
C CYS A 153 6.70 -29.22 17.70
N LEU A 154 5.58 -29.69 18.27
CA LEU A 154 5.47 -30.56 19.44
C LEU A 154 4.76 -31.88 19.08
#